data_AF-A0A962NY35-F1
#
_entry.id   AF-A0A962NY35-F1
#
_cell.length_a   1.000
_cell.length_b   1.000
_cell.length_c   1.000
_cell.angle_alpha   90.00
_cell.angle_beta   90.00
_cell.angle_gamma   90.00
#
_symmetry.space_group_name_H-M   'P 1'
#
loop_
_entity.id
_entity.type
_entity.pdbx_description
1 polymer ?
#
loop_
_entity_poly.entity_id
_entity_poly.type
_entity_poly.pdbx_seq_one_letter_code
_entity_poly.pdbx_strand_id
1 'polypeptide(L)' 'MINAPTAKGLLEYDPSIIPIIFECDGYFEIAIGLQPIAPQRMTTPPTARKFKTLAAAHSYLRKFLEHKGDILIKKP' A
#
# COMPACT_ATOMS: atom_id res chain seq x y z
N MET A 1 3.72 10.88 -0.30
CA MET A 1 2.55 9.99 -0.27
C MET A 1 1.93 9.99 -1.66
N ILE A 2 1.61 8.83 -2.21
CA ILE A 2 1.00 8.69 -3.55
C ILE A 2 -0.46 8.30 -3.41
N ASN A 3 -1.31 8.75 -4.33
CA ASN A 3 -2.69 8.29 -4.35
C ASN A 3 -2.78 6.88 -4.94
N ALA A 4 -3.93 6.23 -4.74
CA ALA A 4 -4.10 4.86 -5.19
C ALA A 4 -4.09 4.66 -6.72
N PRO A 5 -4.65 5.56 -7.55
CA PRO A 5 -4.49 5.49 -9.01
C PRO A 5 -3.03 5.52 -9.46
N THR A 6 -2.21 6.42 -8.90
CA THR A 6 -0.77 6.48 -9.20
C THR A 6 -0.06 5.20 -8.74
N ALA A 7 -0.38 4.70 -7.54
CA ALA A 7 0.18 3.46 -7.03
C ALA A 7 -0.13 2.26 -7.95
N LYS A 8 -1.37 2.17 -8.44
CA LYS A 8 -1.78 1.14 -9.40
C LYS A 8 -1.00 1.24 -10.70
N GLY A 9 -0.95 2.43 -11.30
CA GLY A 9 -0.22 2.65 -12.56
C GLY A 9 1.27 2.32 -12.45
N LEU A 10 1.90 2.60 -11.30
CA LEU A 10 3.31 2.21 -11.07
C LEU A 10 3.50 0.70 -11.04
N LEU A 11 2.64 -0.04 -10.34
CA LEU A 11 2.72 -1.50 -10.24
C LEU A 11 2.40 -2.20 -11.57
N GLU A 12 1.53 -1.60 -12.40
CA GLU A 12 1.24 -2.08 -13.75
C GLU A 12 2.38 -1.80 -14.73
N TYR A 13 3.00 -0.63 -14.62
CA TYR A 13 4.09 -0.21 -15.50
C TYR A 13 5.38 -0.98 -15.23
N ASP A 14 5.74 -1.18 -13.96
CA ASP A 14 6.97 -1.87 -13.56
C ASP A 14 6.67 -3.06 -12.64
N PRO A 15 6.65 -4.29 -13.20
CA PRO A 15 6.37 -5.50 -12.43
C PRO A 15 7.51 -5.90 -11.49
N SER A 16 8.69 -5.26 -11.57
CA SER A 16 9.80 -5.49 -10.63
C SER A 16 9.57 -4.80 -9.30
N ILE A 17 8.62 -3.86 -9.22
CA ILE A 17 8.26 -3.18 -7.99
C ILE A 17 7.60 -4.16 -7.02
N ILE A 18 8.22 -4.32 -5.85
CA ILE A 18 7.66 -5.10 -4.75
C ILE A 18 7.05 -4.11 -3.72
N PRO A 19 5.72 -4.01 -3.62
CA PRO A 19 5.08 -3.22 -2.57
C PRO A 19 5.39 -3.80 -1.20
N ILE A 20 5.53 -2.91 -0.21
CA ILE A 20 5.88 -3.24 1.16
C ILE A 20 4.66 -2.98 2.04
N ILE A 21 4.26 -3.99 2.82
CA ILE A 21 3.35 -3.83 3.94
C ILE A 21 4.20 -3.62 5.21
N PHE A 22 4.02 -2.48 5.86
CA PHE A 22 4.62 -2.20 7.16
C PHE A 22 3.62 -2.55 8.27
N GLU A 23 4.06 -3.35 9.23
CA GLU A 23 3.38 -3.53 10.50
C GLU A 23 3.74 -2.34 11.42
N CYS A 24 2.73 -1.62 11.89
CA CYS A 24 2.86 -0.50 12.82
C CYS A 24 2.07 -0.82 14.09
N ASP A 25 2.22 0.02 15.13
CA ASP A 25 1.51 -0.18 16.38
C ASP A 25 -0.01 -0.12 16.20
N GLY A 26 -0.66 -1.30 16.21
CA GLY A 26 -2.10 -1.46 16.05
C GLY A 26 -2.66 -1.34 14.63
N TYR A 27 -1.82 -1.23 13.58
CA TYR A 27 -2.29 -1.14 12.19
C TYR A 27 -1.23 -1.53 11.16
N PHE A 28 -1.62 -1.62 9.89
CA PHE A 28 -0.74 -1.87 8.75
C PHE A 28 -0.81 -0.71 7.75
N GLU A 29 0.33 -0.39 7.14
CA GLU A 29 0.45 0.58 6.04
C GLU A 29 1.07 -0.08 4.81
N ILE A 30 0.85 0.51 3.64
CA ILE A 30 1.42 0.03 2.39
C ILE A 30 2.23 1.15 1.76
N ALA A 31 3.44 0.82 1.33
CA ALA A 31 4.29 1.71 0.56
C ALA A 31 4.79 1.04 -0.72
N ILE A 32 5.04 1.87 -1.73
CA ILE A 32 5.80 1.49 -2.91
C ILE A 32 7.17 2.19 -2.80
N GLY A 33 8.25 1.40 -2.73
CA GLY A 33 9.57 1.90 -2.35
C GLY A 33 9.56 2.47 -0.93
N LEU A 34 9.54 3.79 -0.81
CA LEU A 34 9.44 4.54 0.46
C LEU A 34 8.25 5.52 0.49
N GLN A 35 7.33 5.41 -0.46
CA GLN A 35 6.19 6.31 -0.56
C GLN A 35 4.91 5.61 -0.08
N PRO A 36 4.32 6.04 1.06
CA PRO A 36 3.06 5.50 1.54
C PRO A 36 1.91 5.79 0.56
N ILE A 37 0.93 4.89 0.53
CA ILE A 37 -0.29 5.06 -0.26
C ILE A 37 -1.33 5.83 0.56
N ALA A 38 -1.93 6.84 -0.06
CA ALA A 38 -2.96 7.68 0.52
C ALA A 38 -4.30 6.91 0.70
N PRO A 39 -5.14 7.31 1.66
CA PRO A 39 -6.52 6.89 1.73
C PRO A 39 -7.29 7.31 0.47
N GLN A 40 -8.36 6.57 0.17
CA GLN A 40 -9.19 6.83 -1.02
C GLN A 40 -9.84 8.22 -0.98
N ARG A 41 -10.10 8.76 0.20
CA ARG A 41 -10.44 10.17 0.41
C ARG A 41 -9.24 10.84 1.04
N MET A 42 -8.68 11.87 0.39
CA MET A 42 -7.62 12.65 1.01
C MET A 42 -8.14 13.29 2.30
N THR A 43 -7.46 12.99 3.41
CA THR A 43 -7.65 13.65 4.70
C THR A 43 -6.78 14.90 4.75
N THR A 44 -7.17 15.88 5.57
CA THR A 44 -6.33 17.04 5.92
C THR A 44 -6.04 16.97 7.42
N PRO A 45 -4.78 16.81 7.86
CA PRO A 45 -3.58 16.63 7.06
C PRO A 45 -3.56 15.27 6.34
N PRO A 46 -2.79 15.15 5.23
CA PRO A 46 -2.64 13.89 4.51
C PRO A 46 -2.02 12.82 5.41
N THR A 47 -2.76 11.74 5.64
CA THR A 47 -2.28 10.56 6.40
C THR A 47 -2.23 9.34 5.50
N ALA A 48 -1.34 8.37 5.78
CA ALA A 48 -1.30 7.11 5.05
C ALA A 48 -2.56 6.28 5.30
N ARG A 49 -2.94 5.44 4.33
CA ARG A 49 -4.06 4.51 4.51
C ARG A 49 -3.70 3.44 5.53
N LYS A 50 -4.39 3.46 6.67
CA LYS A 50 -4.24 2.45 7.73
C LYS A 50 -5.21 1.28 7.53
N PHE A 51 -4.68 0.07 7.63
CA PHE A 51 -5.45 -1.17 7.58
C PHE A 51 -5.45 -1.81 8.97
N LYS A 52 -6.62 -2.29 9.43
CA LYS A 52 -6.72 -2.95 10.75
C LYS A 52 -6.03 -4.31 10.79
N THR A 53 -5.89 -4.97 9.64
CA THR A 53 -5.35 -6.33 9.55
C THR A 53 -4.43 -6.48 8.35
N LEU A 54 -3.44 -7.36 8.46
CA LEU A 54 -2.57 -7.76 7.35
C LEU A 54 -3.39 -8.27 6.17
N ALA A 55 -4.44 -9.05 6.44
CA ALA A 55 -5.34 -9.57 5.40
C ALA A 55 -6.04 -8.45 4.62
N ALA A 56 -6.44 -7.37 5.29
CA ALA A 56 -7.04 -6.22 4.61
C ALA A 56 -6.02 -5.46 3.73
N ALA A 57 -4.78 -5.28 4.22
CA ALA A 57 -3.70 -4.69 3.44
C ALA A 57 -3.36 -5.55 2.21
N HIS A 58 -3.23 -6.87 2.39
CA HIS A 58 -2.99 -7.81 1.30
C HIS A 58 -4.16 -7.83 0.29
N SER A 59 -5.41 -7.88 0.76
CA SER A 59 -6.58 -7.83 -0.12
C SER A 59 -6.65 -6.52 -0.90
N TYR A 60 -6.19 -5.41 -0.34
CA TYR A 60 -6.12 -4.14 -1.05
C TYR A 60 -5.14 -4.19 -2.22
N LEU A 61 -3.94 -4.73 -2.00
CA LEU A 61 -2.96 -4.94 -3.07
C LEU A 61 -3.51 -5.85 -4.18
N ARG A 62 -4.11 -6.98 -3.82
CA ARG A 62 -4.59 -7.98 -4.79
C ARG A 62 -5.84 -7.55 -5.56
N LYS A 63 -6.81 -6.90 -4.89
CA LYS A 63 -8.13 -6.60 -5.49
C LYS A 63 -8.28 -5.17 -5.98
N PHE A 64 -7.68 -4.20 -5.28
CA PHE A 64 -7.85 -2.79 -5.59
C PHE A 64 -6.73 -2.25 -6.47
N LEU A 65 -5.47 -2.62 -6.16
CA LEU A 65 -4.32 -2.29 -7.00
C LEU A 65 -4.00 -3.37 -8.03
N GLU A 66 -4.73 -4.49 -8.02
CA GLU A 66 -4.58 -5.61 -8.97
C GLU A 66 -3.15 -6.18 -9.04
N HIS A 67 -2.36 -6.02 -7.97
CA HIS A 67 -0.98 -6.47 -7.91
C HIS A 67 -0.89 -7.99 -7.87
N LYS A 68 -0.20 -8.58 -8.83
CA LYS A 68 -0.03 -10.04 -8.96
C LYS A 68 1.33 -10.54 -8.49
N GLY A 69 2.31 -9.66 -8.34
CA GLY A 69 3.66 -10.03 -7.93
C GLY A 69 3.82 -10.32 -6.43
N ASP A 70 5.07 -10.35 -6.01
CA ASP A 70 5.47 -10.53 -4.62
C ASP A 70 5.11 -9.32 -3.77
N ILE A 71 4.95 -9.54 -2.47
CA ILE A 71 4.64 -8.52 -1.48
C ILE A 71 5.60 -8.72 -0.31
N LEU A 72 6.36 -7.68 0.03
CA LEU A 72 7.25 -7.72 1.19
C LEU A 72 6.47 -7.32 2.44
N ILE A 73 6.66 -8.06 3.53
CA ILE A 73 6.10 -7.71 4.84
C ILE A 73 7.26 -7.34 5.75
N LYS A 74 7.25 -6.11 6.27
CA LYS A 74 8.23 -5.62 7.24
C LYS A 74 7.57 -5.45 8.60
N LYS A 75 8.18 -6.07 9.60
CA LYS A 75 7.86 -5.87 11.01
C LYS A 75 8.87 -4.88 11.62
N PRO A 76 8.45 -4.08 12.62
CA PRO A 76 9.34 -3.18 13.34
C PRO A 76 10.41 -3.95 14.13
#